data_AF-A0A7Z9IBY7-F1
#
_entry.id   AF-A0A7Z9IBY7-F1
#
_cell.length_a   1.000
_cell.length_b   1.000
_cell.length_c   1.000
_cell.angle_alpha   90.00
_cell.angle_beta   90.00
_cell.angle_gamma   90.00
#
_symmetry.space_group_name_H-M   'P 1'
#
loop_
_entity.id
_entity.type
_entity.pdbx_description
1 polymer ?
#
loop_
_entity_poly.entity_id
_entity_poly.type
_entity_poly.pdbx_seq_one_letter_code
_entity_poly.pdbx_strand_id
1 'polypeptide(L)'
;MHHLHMRRRERFLPGFNHILCGNPPRTAFAKFQEKLSKLRQSTLSELSIIFGDFVPMDTLAPKKKGKNSRVRVYSLNVTFWGFLFQVLSPGTACREVVRKVQSFCSEKELPLPSSNNAAYCTARTKIKESDLKAIHEKVCKKVEQRVIAD
;
A
#
# COMPACT_ATOMS: atom_id res chain seq x y z
N MET A 1 20.12 -33.17 57.54
CA MET A 1 20.67 -33.24 56.17
C MET A 1 19.53 -33.51 55.19
N HIS A 2 19.09 -32.49 54.45
CA HIS A 2 17.98 -32.62 53.49
C HIS A 2 18.54 -32.90 52.08
N HIS A 3 18.43 -34.14 51.60
CA HIS A 3 18.71 -34.47 50.21
C HIS A 3 17.47 -34.18 49.34
N LEU A 4 17.49 -33.05 48.62
CA LEU A 4 16.55 -32.75 47.54
C LEU A 4 16.72 -33.77 46.41
N HIS A 5 15.70 -34.61 46.22
CA HIS A 5 15.60 -35.46 45.03
C HIS A 5 15.35 -34.57 43.80
N MET A 6 16.35 -34.43 42.92
CA MET A 6 16.11 -33.96 41.56
C MET A 6 15.28 -35.02 40.81
N ARG A 7 14.01 -34.73 40.57
CA ARG A 7 13.17 -35.50 39.63
C ARG A 7 13.79 -35.42 38.24
N ARG A 8 14.39 -36.52 37.80
CA ARG A 8 14.87 -36.71 36.43
C ARG A 8 13.64 -36.72 35.50
N ARG A 9 13.44 -35.65 34.73
CA ARG A 9 12.38 -35.60 33.69
C ARG A 9 12.77 -36.59 32.60
N GLU A 10 12.18 -37.78 32.65
CA GLU A 10 12.41 -38.82 31.65
C GLU A 10 11.87 -38.36 30.28
N ARG A 11 12.70 -38.63 29.27
CA ARG A 11 12.51 -38.21 27.89
C ARG A 11 11.43 -39.10 27.29
N PHE A 12 10.23 -38.56 27.08
CA PHE A 12 9.12 -39.34 26.52
C PHE A 12 9.35 -39.83 25.08
N LEU A 13 10.33 -39.28 24.35
CA LEU A 13 10.76 -39.78 23.04
C LEU A 13 12.27 -39.56 22.84
N PRO A 14 13.11 -40.61 22.75
CA PRO A 14 14.52 -40.46 22.43
C PRO A 14 14.68 -40.10 20.95
N GLY A 15 15.24 -38.93 20.64
CA GLY A 15 15.52 -38.47 19.27
C GLY A 15 14.77 -37.21 18.82
N PHE A 16 13.76 -36.75 19.58
CA PHE A 16 13.12 -35.46 19.31
C PHE A 16 13.87 -34.31 19.99
N ASN A 17 14.56 -33.49 19.19
CA ASN A 17 15.20 -32.27 19.67
C ASN A 17 14.13 -31.22 20.05
N HIS A 18 14.22 -30.62 21.24
CA HIS A 18 13.32 -29.56 21.74
C HIS A 18 13.47 -28.21 20.98
N ILE A 19 14.17 -28.19 19.84
CA ILE A 19 14.43 -27.01 19.02
C ILE A 19 13.46 -26.98 17.81
N LEU A 20 12.18 -27.30 18.04
CA LEU A 20 11.12 -27.08 17.05
C LEU A 20 10.15 -25.98 17.48
N CYS A 21 10.46 -25.24 18.55
CA CYS A 21 9.71 -24.08 18.99
C CYS A 21 10.48 -22.80 18.67
N GLY A 22 10.61 -22.50 17.38
CA GLY A 22 11.03 -21.18 16.87
C GLY A 22 10.09 -20.80 15.75
N ASN A 23 9.64 -19.54 15.70
CA ASN A 23 8.92 -19.04 14.53
C ASN A 23 9.81 -19.30 13.30
N PRO A 24 9.29 -19.95 12.24
CA PRO A 24 10.09 -20.17 11.04
C PRO A 24 10.66 -18.83 10.55
N PRO A 25 11.89 -18.81 10.01
CA PRO A 25 12.48 -17.58 9.50
C PRO A 25 11.51 -16.94 8.52
N ARG A 26 11.08 -15.70 8.80
CA ARG A 26 10.11 -14.99 7.96
C ARG A 26 10.67 -14.92 6.55
N THR A 27 10.00 -15.58 5.61
CA THR A 27 10.37 -15.57 4.19
C THR A 27 10.35 -14.13 3.67
N ALA A 28 11.12 -13.84 2.62
CA ALA A 28 11.08 -12.53 1.96
C ALA A 28 9.64 -12.14 1.57
N PHE A 29 8.84 -13.12 1.16
CA PHE A 29 7.41 -12.97 0.86
C PHE A 29 6.57 -12.63 2.10
N ALA A 30 6.79 -13.29 3.25
CA ALA A 30 6.08 -12.95 4.49
C ALA A 30 6.42 -11.53 4.97
N LYS A 31 7.70 -11.12 4.87
CA LYS A 31 8.12 -9.74 5.15
C LYS A 31 7.47 -8.74 4.18
N PHE A 32 7.35 -9.11 2.90
CA PHE A 32 6.68 -8.30 1.90
C PHE A 32 5.18 -8.16 2.18
N GLN A 33 4.48 -9.25 2.51
CA GLN A 33 3.06 -9.22 2.88
C GLN A 33 2.81 -8.38 4.14
N GLU A 34 3.70 -8.45 5.13
CA GLU A 34 3.63 -7.60 6.33
C GLU A 34 3.84 -6.12 6.00
N LYS A 35 4.77 -5.80 5.09
CA LYS A 35 4.91 -4.42 4.59
C LYS A 35 3.66 -3.97 3.84
N LEU A 36 3.08 -4.83 3.00
CA LEU A 36 1.82 -4.54 2.31
C LEU A 36 0.66 -4.34 3.29
N SER A 37 0.53 -5.14 4.34
CA SER A 37 -0.55 -4.97 5.32
C SER A 37 -0.45 -3.64 6.07
N LYS A 38 0.77 -3.19 6.39
CA LYS A 38 1.02 -1.84 6.94
C LYS A 38 0.62 -0.75 5.95
N LEU A 39 1.04 -0.87 4.68
CA LEU A 39 0.64 0.05 3.60
C LEU A 39 -0.88 0.10 3.37
N ARG A 40 -1.58 -1.01 3.62
CA ARG A 40 -3.05 -1.04 3.53
C ARG A 40 -3.72 -0.20 4.62
N GLN A 41 -3.10 -0.11 5.79
CA GLN A 41 -3.58 0.70 6.90
C GLN A 41 -3.19 2.17 6.74
N SER A 42 -2.09 2.45 6.04
CA SER A 42 -1.56 3.79 5.75
C SER A 42 -2.53 4.75 5.05
N THR A 43 -2.35 6.05 5.31
CA THR A 43 -3.11 7.12 4.65
C THR A 43 -2.67 7.31 3.20
N LEU A 44 -3.46 8.02 2.40
CA LEU A 44 -3.06 8.37 1.02
C LEU A 44 -1.81 9.25 0.99
N SER A 45 -1.60 10.10 2.01
CA SER A 45 -0.39 10.91 2.17
C SER A 45 0.85 10.04 2.34
N GLU A 46 0.78 9.02 3.19
CA GLU A 46 1.89 8.09 3.38
C GLU A 46 2.19 7.28 2.11
N LEU A 47 1.14 6.86 1.41
CA LEU A 47 1.28 6.12 0.16
C LEU A 47 1.93 6.99 -0.93
N SER A 48 1.58 8.28 -1.00
CA SER A 48 2.21 9.22 -1.92
C SER A 48 3.64 9.58 -1.55
N ILE A 49 4.03 9.53 -0.27
CA ILE A 49 5.42 9.70 0.16
C ILE A 49 6.25 8.46 -0.23
N ILE A 50 5.75 7.27 0.07
CA ILE A 50 6.47 6.01 -0.15
C ILE A 50 6.68 5.74 -1.65
N PHE A 51 5.65 5.98 -2.44
CA PHE A 51 5.69 5.75 -3.89
C PHE A 51 5.98 7.01 -4.70
N GLY A 52 6.05 8.18 -4.08
CA GLY A 52 6.26 9.47 -4.77
C GLY A 52 7.60 9.54 -5.49
N ASP A 53 8.63 8.89 -4.95
CA ASP A 53 9.90 8.75 -5.62
C ASP A 53 9.80 7.90 -6.89
N PHE A 54 8.92 6.91 -6.92
CA PHE A 54 8.81 5.98 -8.06
C PHE A 54 7.82 6.47 -9.10
N VAL A 55 6.73 7.11 -8.66
CA VAL A 55 5.64 7.56 -9.53
C VAL A 55 5.94 8.99 -10.00
N PRO A 56 6.11 9.22 -11.31
CA PRO A 56 6.34 10.55 -11.84
C PRO A 56 5.08 11.41 -11.68
N MET A 57 5.06 12.19 -10.60
CA MET A 57 3.95 13.09 -10.24
C MET A 57 3.69 14.14 -11.32
N ASP A 58 4.70 14.46 -12.14
CA ASP A 58 4.61 15.39 -13.27
C ASP A 58 3.63 14.92 -14.36
N THR A 59 3.53 13.60 -14.56
CA THR A 59 2.56 13.00 -15.51
C THR A 59 1.13 13.00 -14.97
N LEU A 60 0.96 13.12 -13.65
CA LEU A 60 -0.33 13.15 -12.96
C LEU A 60 -0.79 14.58 -12.62
N ALA A 61 0.04 15.59 -12.94
CA ALA A 61 -0.29 16.98 -12.74
C ALA A 61 -1.50 17.40 -13.62
N PRO A 62 -2.40 18.26 -13.09
CA PRO A 62 -3.51 18.76 -13.88
C PRO A 62 -2.99 19.52 -15.11
N LYS A 63 -3.42 19.09 -16.31
CA LYS A 63 -3.08 19.80 -17.56
C LYS A 63 -3.57 21.25 -17.47
N LYS A 64 -2.67 22.21 -17.76
CA LYS A 64 -2.90 23.67 -17.63
C LYS A 64 -4.07 24.24 -18.47
N LYS A 65 -4.61 23.52 -19.46
CA LYS A 65 -5.87 23.86 -20.17
C LYS A 65 -6.63 22.60 -20.60
N GLY A 66 -7.96 22.59 -20.39
CA GLY A 66 -8.89 21.52 -20.82
C GLY A 66 -9.85 21.03 -19.72
N LYS A 67 -10.76 20.10 -20.06
CA LYS A 67 -11.65 19.39 -19.11
C LYS A 67 -10.80 18.73 -18.01
N ASN A 68 -10.69 19.39 -16.84
CA ASN A 68 -9.94 19.08 -15.60
C ASN A 68 -9.24 20.32 -15.00
N SER A 69 -9.41 21.51 -15.60
CA SER A 69 -8.90 22.79 -15.06
C SER A 69 -9.53 23.24 -13.72
N ARG A 70 -10.64 22.64 -13.29
CA ARG A 70 -11.24 22.89 -11.97
C ARG A 70 -10.65 21.92 -10.96
N VAL A 71 -10.07 22.42 -9.87
CA VAL A 71 -9.63 21.62 -8.72
C VAL A 71 -10.87 21.04 -8.04
N ARG A 72 -11.35 19.91 -8.55
CA ARG A 72 -12.36 19.08 -7.89
C ARG A 72 -11.64 18.22 -6.85
N VAL A 73 -12.34 17.89 -5.77
CA VAL A 73 -11.85 17.02 -4.68
C VAL A 73 -11.18 15.75 -5.21
N TYR A 74 -11.71 15.21 -6.33
CA TYR A 74 -11.07 14.13 -7.10
C TYR A 74 -10.28 14.70 -8.29
N SER A 75 -9.07 15.17 -8.02
CA SER A 75 -8.09 15.43 -9.08
C SER A 75 -7.59 14.11 -9.67
N LEU A 76 -6.95 14.17 -10.86
CA LEU A 76 -6.36 12.96 -11.47
C LEU A 76 -5.36 12.28 -10.52
N ASN A 77 -4.60 13.09 -9.78
CA ASN A 77 -3.64 12.64 -8.78
C ASN A 77 -4.33 11.88 -7.62
N VAL A 78 -5.35 12.47 -6.99
CA VAL A 78 -6.11 11.82 -5.90
C VAL A 78 -6.79 10.54 -6.37
N THR A 79 -7.32 10.55 -7.59
CA THR A 79 -7.99 9.39 -8.20
C THR A 79 -7.00 8.26 -8.47
N PHE A 80 -5.80 8.58 -8.96
CA PHE A 80 -4.74 7.62 -9.20
C PHE A 80 -4.30 6.94 -7.90
N TRP A 81 -4.03 7.71 -6.84
CA TRP A 81 -3.63 7.13 -5.54
C TRP A 81 -4.73 6.26 -4.92
N GLY A 82 -5.99 6.70 -5.02
CA GLY A 82 -7.13 5.89 -4.60
C GLY A 82 -7.25 4.58 -5.39
N PHE A 83 -7.02 4.63 -6.70
CA PHE A 83 -7.02 3.45 -7.56
C PHE A 83 -5.85 2.50 -7.24
N LEU A 84 -4.64 3.04 -7.05
CA LEU A 84 -3.47 2.25 -6.67
C LEU A 84 -3.71 1.54 -5.33
N PHE A 85 -4.27 2.24 -4.35
CA PHE A 85 -4.66 1.63 -3.08
C PHE A 85 -5.65 0.47 -3.26
N GLN A 86 -6.65 0.64 -4.14
CA GLN A 86 -7.63 -0.39 -4.47
C GLN A 86 -6.98 -1.62 -5.14
N VAL A 87 -5.97 -1.42 -6.00
CA VAL A 87 -5.22 -2.51 -6.64
C VAL A 87 -4.33 -3.24 -5.64
N LEU A 88 -3.68 -2.53 -4.71
CA LEU A 88 -2.85 -3.11 -3.66
C LEU A 88 -3.66 -3.87 -2.59
N SER A 89 -4.98 -3.63 -2.55
CA SER A 89 -5.91 -4.18 -1.56
C SER A 89 -7.04 -4.96 -2.26
N PRO A 90 -6.81 -6.23 -2.64
CA PRO A 90 -7.81 -7.05 -3.30
C PRO A 90 -9.13 -7.08 -2.52
N GLY A 91 -10.26 -6.93 -3.21
CA GLY A 91 -11.60 -6.94 -2.60
C GLY A 91 -12.06 -5.61 -1.99
N THR A 92 -11.28 -4.53 -2.09
CA THR A 92 -11.65 -3.23 -1.53
C THR A 92 -12.80 -2.58 -2.29
N ALA A 93 -13.89 -2.30 -1.58
CA ALA A 93 -15.03 -1.56 -2.11
C ALA A 93 -14.66 -0.09 -2.40
N CYS A 94 -15.24 0.50 -3.45
CA CYS A 94 -14.99 1.90 -3.79
C CYS A 94 -15.26 2.89 -2.64
N ARG A 95 -16.18 2.54 -1.72
CA ARG A 95 -16.47 3.34 -0.52
C ARG A 95 -15.27 3.43 0.44
N GLU A 96 -14.46 2.38 0.56
CA GLU A 96 -13.27 2.40 1.42
C GLU A 96 -12.18 3.30 0.84
N VAL A 97 -12.08 3.37 -0.49
CA VAL A 97 -11.23 4.35 -1.17
C VAL A 97 -11.69 5.77 -0.87
N VAL A 98 -13.00 6.05 -0.98
CA VAL A 98 -13.58 7.36 -0.64
C VAL A 98 -13.28 7.75 0.80
N ARG A 99 -13.38 6.81 1.74
CA ARG A 99 -13.03 7.06 3.16
C ARG A 99 -11.58 7.45 3.35
N LYS A 100 -10.66 6.80 2.64
CA LYS A 100 -9.25 7.21 2.66
C LYS A 100 -9.05 8.59 2.05
N VAL A 101 -9.76 8.92 0.96
CA VAL A 101 -9.75 10.26 0.37
C VAL A 101 -10.31 11.30 1.34
N GLN A 102 -11.38 11.00 2.06
CA GLN A 102 -11.93 11.88 3.10
C GLN A 102 -10.94 12.10 4.24
N SER A 103 -10.27 11.04 4.69
CA SER A 103 -9.22 11.11 5.71
C SER A 103 -8.06 12.00 5.24
N PHE A 104 -7.62 11.85 3.99
CA PHE A 104 -6.61 12.71 3.36
C PHE A 104 -7.06 14.18 3.27
N CYS A 105 -8.29 14.43 2.81
CA CYS A 105 -8.83 15.79 2.74
C CYS A 105 -8.92 16.42 4.13
N SER A 106 -9.32 15.65 5.15
CA SER A 106 -9.35 16.11 6.54
C SER A 106 -7.95 16.45 7.07
N GLU A 107 -6.94 15.66 6.76
CA GLU A 107 -5.55 15.90 7.15
C GLU A 107 -4.96 17.17 6.49
N LYS A 108 -5.41 17.47 5.27
CA LYS A 108 -4.95 18.63 4.47
C LYS A 108 -5.85 19.86 4.58
N GLU A 109 -6.83 19.85 5.49
CA GLU A 109 -7.83 20.92 5.66
C GLU A 109 -8.57 21.29 4.35
N LEU A 110 -8.72 20.31 3.46
CA LEU A 110 -9.43 20.46 2.19
C LEU A 110 -10.92 20.13 2.36
N PRO A 111 -11.81 20.63 1.47
CA PRO A 111 -13.22 20.29 1.50
C PRO A 111 -13.43 18.77 1.46
N LEU A 112 -14.10 18.22 2.48
CA LEU A 112 -14.37 16.79 2.55
C LEU A 112 -15.33 16.38 1.42
N PRO A 113 -14.99 15.36 0.62
CA PRO A 113 -15.91 14.83 -0.37
C PRO A 113 -17.11 14.15 0.30
N SER A 114 -18.23 14.09 -0.42
CA SER A 114 -19.37 13.24 -0.07
C SER A 114 -18.94 11.78 0.12
N SER A 115 -19.62 11.08 1.02
CA SER A 115 -19.48 9.63 1.23
C SER A 115 -19.93 8.79 0.02
N ASN A 116 -20.59 9.40 -0.97
CA ASN A 116 -20.98 8.76 -2.21
C ASN A 116 -19.74 8.45 -3.09
N ASN A 117 -19.66 7.20 -3.56
CA ASN A 117 -18.57 6.73 -4.41
C ASN A 117 -18.74 7.03 -5.91
N ALA A 118 -19.90 7.54 -6.35
CA ALA A 118 -20.16 7.85 -7.75
C ALA A 118 -19.11 8.79 -8.35
N ALA A 119 -18.73 9.85 -7.61
CA ALA A 119 -17.72 10.80 -8.04
C ALA A 119 -16.35 10.15 -8.24
N TYR A 120 -15.96 9.24 -7.34
CA TYR A 120 -14.72 8.47 -7.46
C TYR A 120 -14.79 7.50 -8.65
N CYS A 121 -15.88 6.75 -8.81
CA CYS A 121 -16.06 5.83 -9.94
C CYS A 121 -16.00 6.56 -11.29
N THR A 122 -16.65 7.72 -11.42
CA THR A 122 -16.59 8.56 -12.63
C THR A 122 -15.20 9.16 -12.86
N ALA A 123 -14.45 9.46 -11.80
CA ALA A 123 -13.07 9.93 -11.96
C ALA A 123 -12.15 8.78 -12.42
N ARG A 124 -12.34 7.58 -11.86
CA ARG A 124 -11.55 6.39 -12.20
C ARG A 124 -11.69 6.00 -13.67
N THR A 125 -12.88 6.10 -14.25
CA THR A 125 -13.09 5.81 -15.69
C THR A 125 -12.39 6.79 -16.63
N LYS A 126 -11.94 7.94 -16.14
CA LYS A 126 -11.22 8.95 -16.96
C LYS A 126 -9.72 8.72 -17.00
N ILE A 127 -9.19 7.79 -16.20
CA ILE A 127 -7.79 7.42 -16.24
C ILE A 127 -7.56 6.65 -17.55
N LYS A 128 -6.75 7.20 -18.45
CA LYS A 128 -6.45 6.54 -19.72
C LYS A 128 -5.45 5.42 -19.47
N GLU A 129 -5.66 4.28 -20.14
CA GLU A 129 -4.72 3.17 -20.10
C GLU A 129 -3.32 3.57 -20.60
N SER A 130 -3.24 4.45 -21.60
CA SER A 130 -1.98 5.01 -22.10
C SER A 130 -1.17 5.71 -21.01
N ASP A 131 -1.85 6.44 -20.12
CA ASP A 131 -1.20 7.17 -19.03
C ASP A 131 -0.70 6.18 -17.97
N LEU A 132 -1.45 5.10 -17.71
CA LEU A 132 -1.04 4.02 -16.81
C LEU A 132 0.17 3.24 -17.34
N LYS A 133 0.19 2.92 -18.64
CA LYS A 133 1.35 2.26 -19.29
C LYS A 133 2.61 3.11 -19.22
N ALA A 134 2.48 4.41 -19.50
CA ALA A 134 3.61 5.33 -19.40
C ALA A 134 4.16 5.44 -17.96
N ILE A 135 3.27 5.45 -16.96
CA ILE A 135 3.69 5.40 -15.54
C ILE A 135 4.38 4.08 -15.23
N HIS A 136 3.81 2.95 -15.66
CA HIS A 136 4.37 1.62 -15.44
C HIS A 136 5.78 1.49 -16.02
N GLU A 137 5.97 1.86 -17.29
CA GLU A 137 7.29 1.81 -17.94
C GLU A 137 8.34 2.66 -17.21
N LYS A 138 7.96 3.87 -16.76
CA LYS A 138 8.86 4.74 -15.99
C LYS A 138 9.21 4.14 -14.63
N VAL A 139 8.23 3.54 -13.93
CA VAL A 139 8.46 2.87 -12.66
C VAL A 139 9.39 1.67 -12.85
N CYS A 140 9.15 0.82 -13.86
CA CYS A 140 10.02 -0.33 -14.17
C CYS A 140 11.45 0.10 -14.42
N LYS A 141 11.68 1.07 -15.32
CA LYS A 141 13.02 1.60 -15.60
C LYS A 141 13.72 2.12 -14.33
N LYS A 142 13.00 2.83 -13.47
CA LYS A 142 13.57 3.38 -12.23
C LYS A 142 13.90 2.31 -11.19
N VAL A 143 13.07 1.26 -11.11
CA VAL A 143 13.33 0.11 -10.24
C VAL A 143 14.51 -0.70 -10.76
N GLU A 144 14.56 -1.00 -12.06
CA GLU A 144 15.69 -1.70 -12.71
C GLU A 144 17.00 -0.96 -12.47
N GLN A 145 17.02 0.37 -12.66
CA GLN A 145 18.21 1.20 -12.39
C GLN A 145 18.68 1.12 -10.93
N ARG A 146 17.75 1.03 -9.96
CA ARG A 146 18.11 0.88 -8.54
C ARG A 146 18.64 -0.52 -8.23
N VAL A 147 18.05 -1.56 -8.82
CA VAL A 147 18.49 -2.96 -8.61
C VAL A 147 19.85 -3.22 -9.24
N ILE A 148 20.20 -2.54 -10.34
CA ILE A 148 21.51 -2.67 -10.99
C ILE A 148 22.60 -1.86 -10.24
N ALA A 149 22.21 -0.87 -9.44
CA ALA A 149 23.13 -0.01 -8.69
C ALA A 149 23.45 -0.51 -7.26
N ASP A 150 22.70 -1.48 -6.74
CA ASP A 150 22.93 -2.21 -5.48
C ASP A 150 23.71 -3.51 -5.73
#